data_AF-A0ABD1Q1R8-F1
#
_entry.id   AF-A0ABD1Q1R8-F1
#
_cell.length_a   1.000
_cell.length_b   1.000
_cell.length_c   1.000
_cell.angle_alpha   90.00
_cell.angle_beta   90.00
_cell.angle_gamma   90.00
#
_symmetry.space_group_name_H-M   'P 1'
#
loop_
_entity.id
_entity.type
_entity.pdbx_description
1 polymer ?
#
loop_
_entity_poly.entity_id
_entity_poly.type
_entity_poly.pdbx_seq_one_letter_code
_entity_poly.pdbx_strand_id
1 'polypeptide(L)'
;MAASSVQDTPDELRLMKQRLAELEAKQKNTPEEYTTDKHSPFTEDILAKPLSEKLKMTQLTSYEDGNDPVGHLDRYTSWIELQGASDAIMCRAFSLTFGNRAMRWFKKLP
;
A
#
# COMPACT_ATOMS: atom_id res chain seq x y z
N MET A 1 23.35 -41.86 0.54
CA MET A 1 22.45 -40.70 0.38
C MET A 1 23.29 -39.45 0.57
N ALA A 2 23.53 -38.67 -0.49
CA ALA A 2 24.33 -37.45 -0.41
C ALA A 2 23.41 -36.24 -0.16
N ALA A 3 23.67 -35.49 0.91
CA ALA A 3 23.04 -34.21 1.16
C ALA A 3 23.58 -33.19 0.15
N SER A 4 22.70 -32.65 -0.70
CA SER A 4 23.08 -31.58 -1.62
C SER A 4 23.22 -30.27 -0.85
N SER A 5 24.46 -29.80 -0.72
CA SER A 5 24.81 -28.51 -0.16
C SER A 5 24.46 -27.43 -1.17
N VAL A 6 23.53 -26.53 -0.84
CA VAL A 6 23.26 -25.32 -1.63
C VAL A 6 24.46 -24.40 -1.46
N GLN A 7 25.44 -24.52 -2.34
CA GLN A 7 26.55 -23.58 -2.42
C GLN A 7 26.04 -22.33 -3.12
N ASP A 8 25.75 -21.29 -2.33
CA ASP A 8 25.45 -19.94 -2.81
C ASP A 8 26.68 -19.45 -3.61
N THR A 9 26.59 -19.51 -4.94
CA THR A 9 27.72 -19.14 -5.80
C THR A 9 27.81 -17.61 -5.88
N PRO A 10 29.02 -17.01 -5.96
CA PRO A 10 29.19 -15.56 -6.08
C PRO A 10 28.40 -14.93 -7.23
N ASP A 11 28.12 -15.72 -8.28
CA ASP A 11 27.30 -15.33 -9.42
C ASP A 11 25.81 -15.24 -9.10
N GLU A 12 25.27 -16.15 -8.29
CA GLU A 12 23.88 -16.09 -7.82
C GLU A 12 23.65 -14.88 -6.91
N LEU A 13 24.58 -14.60 -5.99
CA LEU A 13 24.51 -13.42 -5.13
C LEU A 13 24.56 -12.12 -5.96
N ARG A 14 25.36 -12.09 -7.02
CA ARG A 14 25.44 -10.95 -7.94
C ARG A 14 24.14 -10.77 -8.73
N LEU A 15 23.54 -11.87 -9.19
CA LEU A 15 22.25 -11.86 -9.87
C LEU A 15 21.12 -11.40 -8.94
N MET A 16 21.14 -11.84 -7.67
CA MET A 16 20.16 -11.43 -6.67
C MET A 16 20.27 -9.94 -6.35
N LYS A 17 21.50 -9.41 -6.22
CA LYS A 17 21.74 -7.96 -6.04
C LYS A 17 21.27 -7.14 -7.24
N GLN A 18 21.48 -7.60 -8.47
CA GLN A 18 20.97 -6.94 -9.66
C GLN A 18 19.44 -6.93 -9.71
N ARG A 19 18.79 -8.05 -9.39
CA ARG A 19 17.32 -8.12 -9.31
C ARG A 19 16.77 -7.19 -8.23
N LEU A 20 17.40 -7.11 -7.06
CA LEU A 20 17.01 -6.16 -6.00
C LEU A 20 17.13 -4.71 -6.49
N ALA A 21 18.24 -4.33 -7.11
CA ALA A 21 18.42 -2.99 -7.66
C ALA A 21 17.41 -2.67 -8.78
N GLU A 22 17.04 -3.65 -9.62
CA GLU A 22 16.04 -3.48 -10.67
C GLU A 22 14.62 -3.33 -10.08
N LEU A 23 14.30 -4.07 -9.02
CA LEU A 23 13.05 -3.92 -8.27
C LEU A 23 12.99 -2.55 -7.59
N GLU A 24 14.07 -2.08 -6.97
CA GLU A 24 14.18 -0.74 -6.37
C GLU A 24 14.06 0.37 -7.43
N ALA A 25 14.70 0.22 -8.59
CA ALA A 25 14.60 1.17 -9.69
C ALA A 25 13.20 1.19 -10.32
N LYS A 26 12.50 0.05 -10.35
CA LYS A 26 11.08 -0.05 -10.74
C LYS A 26 10.16 0.56 -9.68
N GLN A 27 10.48 0.41 -8.39
CA GLN A 27 9.74 1.01 -7.28
C GLN A 27 9.84 2.55 -7.30
N LYS A 28 10.99 3.11 -7.72
CA LYS A 28 11.15 4.55 -7.98
C LYS A 28 10.35 5.10 -9.18
N ASN A 29 9.84 4.23 -10.06
CA ASN A 29 9.03 4.60 -11.23
C ASN A 29 7.53 4.33 -11.07
N THR A 30 7.11 3.62 -10.02
CA THR A 30 5.76 3.84 -9.47
C THR A 30 5.71 5.29 -9.00
N PRO A 31 4.63 6.05 -9.25
CA PRO A 31 4.50 7.37 -8.66
C PRO A 31 4.65 7.22 -7.14
N GLU A 32 5.79 7.63 -6.60
CA GLU A 32 5.92 8.11 -5.23
C GLU A 32 5.07 9.40 -5.11
N GLU A 33 3.78 9.31 -5.43
CA GLU A 33 2.80 10.40 -5.30
C GLU A 33 2.07 10.25 -3.96
N TYR A 34 2.83 10.01 -2.89
CA TYR A 34 2.33 10.06 -1.51
C TYR A 34 3.19 10.92 -0.59
N THR A 35 4.15 11.69 -1.12
CA THR A 35 5.01 12.59 -0.35
C THR A 35 5.05 14.00 -0.93
N THR A 36 3.89 14.54 -1.32
CA THR A 36 3.73 15.99 -1.42
C THR A 36 2.53 16.41 -0.56
N ASP A 37 2.83 16.61 0.71
CA ASP A 37 1.96 16.99 1.84
C ASP A 37 1.07 18.23 1.65
N LYS A 38 1.13 18.92 0.51
CA LYS A 38 0.38 20.18 0.32
C LYS A 38 -1.10 20.02 -0.04
N HIS A 39 -1.54 18.81 -0.40
CA HIS A 39 -2.92 18.54 -0.85
C HIS A 39 -3.55 17.29 -0.21
N SER A 40 -2.94 16.77 0.86
CA SER A 40 -3.55 15.69 1.63
C SER A 40 -4.64 16.27 2.53
N PRO A 41 -5.86 15.71 2.53
CA PRO A 41 -6.90 16.11 3.50
C PRO A 41 -6.68 15.49 4.89
N PHE A 42 -5.59 14.74 5.08
CA PHE A 42 -5.20 14.22 6.38
C PHE A 42 -4.34 15.22 7.15
N THR A 43 -4.51 15.23 8.47
CA THR A 43 -3.68 15.95 9.41
C THR A 43 -2.27 15.34 9.53
N GLU A 44 -1.32 16.12 10.02
CA GLU A 44 0.08 15.68 10.16
C GLU A 44 0.24 14.45 11.05
N ASP A 45 -0.56 14.30 12.11
CA ASP A 45 -0.51 13.16 13.01
C ASP A 45 -0.89 11.84 12.31
N ILE A 46 -1.84 11.90 11.37
CA ILE A 46 -2.22 10.76 10.53
C ILE A 46 -1.07 10.45 9.56
N LEU A 47 -0.51 11.46 8.90
CA LEU A 47 0.56 11.31 7.91
C LEU A 47 1.88 10.81 8.51
N ALA A 48 2.18 11.19 9.75
CA ALA A 48 3.36 10.79 10.49
C ALA A 48 3.37 9.30 10.87
N LYS A 49 2.21 8.62 10.84
CA LYS A 49 2.13 7.19 11.15
C LYS A 49 2.54 6.37 9.91
N PRO A 50 3.61 5.55 9.99
CA PRO A 50 4.04 4.75 8.86
C PRO A 50 2.98 3.67 8.54
N LEU A 51 2.57 3.60 7.27
CA LEU A 51 1.80 2.46 6.76
C LEU A 51 2.68 1.21 6.86
N SER A 52 2.21 0.20 7.58
CA SER A 52 2.96 -1.05 7.70
C SER A 52 3.05 -1.75 6.35
N GLU A 53 4.25 -2.21 5.97
CA GLU A 53 4.48 -3.01 4.76
C GLU A 53 3.67 -4.32 4.74
N LYS A 54 3.19 -4.77 5.90
CA LYS A 54 2.36 -5.97 6.05
C LYS A 54 0.91 -5.78 5.63
N LEU A 55 0.48 -4.54 5.35
CA LEU A 55 -0.88 -4.22 4.98
C LEU A 55 -1.18 -4.76 3.56
N LYS A 56 -1.67 -6.00 3.49
CA LYS A 56 -1.98 -6.66 2.22
C LYS A 56 -3.32 -6.15 1.68
N MET A 57 -3.26 -5.14 0.82
CA MET A 57 -4.44 -4.55 0.14
C MET A 57 -5.03 -5.41 -0.99
N THR A 58 -4.44 -6.55 -1.30
CA THR A 58 -4.78 -7.37 -2.47
C THR A 58 -6.22 -7.87 -2.53
N GLN A 59 -6.99 -7.75 -1.45
CA GLN A 59 -8.38 -8.21 -1.36
C GLN A 59 -9.44 -7.10 -1.43
N LEU A 60 -9.03 -5.82 -1.37
CA LEU A 60 -9.99 -4.71 -1.44
C LEU A 60 -10.12 -4.24 -2.88
N THR A 61 -11.34 -4.37 -3.42
CA THR A 61 -11.71 -3.76 -4.70
C THR A 61 -11.83 -2.25 -4.53
N SER A 62 -11.36 -1.49 -5.52
CA SER A 62 -11.50 -0.04 -5.50
C SER A 62 -12.98 0.39 -5.52
N TYR A 63 -13.30 1.44 -4.77
CA TYR A 63 -14.58 2.12 -4.78
C TYR A 63 -14.71 3.00 -6.02
N GLU A 64 -15.51 2.53 -6.98
CA GLU A 64 -15.85 3.21 -8.22
C GLU A 64 -17.33 3.61 -8.23
N ASP A 65 -17.70 4.53 -9.12
CA ASP A 65 -19.09 4.96 -9.29
C ASP A 65 -20.01 3.75 -9.57
N GLY A 66 -21.04 3.60 -8.75
CA GLY A 66 -22.00 2.49 -8.83
C GLY A 66 -21.74 1.37 -7.83
N ASN A 67 -20.60 1.37 -7.13
CA ASN A 67 -20.41 0.47 -5.99
C ASN A 67 -21.33 0.86 -4.83
N ASP A 68 -21.89 -0.15 -4.16
CA ASP A 68 -22.65 0.05 -2.92
C ASP A 68 -21.74 0.65 -1.82
N PRO A 69 -21.99 1.89 -1.35
CA PRO A 69 -21.15 2.53 -0.34
C PRO A 69 -21.14 1.76 0.98
N VAL A 70 -22.27 1.15 1.36
CA VAL A 70 -22.40 0.42 2.63
C VAL A 70 -21.59 -0.87 2.56
N GLY A 71 -21.78 -1.68 1.53
CA GLY A 71 -20.98 -2.89 1.33
C GLY A 71 -19.49 -2.62 1.11
N HIS A 72 -19.11 -1.45 0.58
CA HIS A 72 -17.70 -1.04 0.54
C HIS A 72 -17.15 -0.81 1.95
N LEU A 73 -17.88 -0.04 2.77
CA LEU A 73 -17.50 0.27 4.14
C LEU A 73 -17.41 -1.00 5.00
N ASP A 74 -18.37 -1.92 4.90
CA ASP A 74 -18.39 -3.16 5.68
C ASP A 74 -17.18 -4.05 5.37
N ARG A 75 -16.85 -4.21 4.08
CA ARG A 75 -15.68 -4.97 3.64
C ARG A 75 -14.38 -4.33 4.11
N TYR A 76 -14.29 -3.01 3.97
CA TYR A 76 -13.13 -2.26 4.41
C TYR A 76 -12.94 -2.38 5.94
N THR A 77 -14.00 -2.21 6.71
CA THR A 77 -13.99 -2.28 8.18
C THR A 77 -13.55 -3.67 8.66
N SER A 78 -14.15 -4.72 8.09
CA SER A 78 -13.76 -6.10 8.40
C SER A 78 -12.28 -6.37 8.08
N TRP A 79 -11.79 -5.83 6.96
CA TRP A 79 -10.41 -6.01 6.55
C TRP A 79 -9.44 -5.25 7.46
N ILE A 80 -9.72 -3.99 7.79
CA ILE A 80 -8.79 -3.16 8.56
C ILE A 80 -8.71 -3.60 10.04
N GLU A 81 -9.82 -4.12 10.59
CA GLU A 81 -9.85 -4.75 11.92
C GLU A 81 -8.97 -5.99 11.97
N LEU A 82 -9.02 -6.84 10.92
CA LEU A 82 -8.16 -8.03 10.83
C LEU A 82 -6.67 -7.68 10.79
N GLN A 83 -6.31 -6.49 10.28
CA GLN A 83 -4.93 -6.01 10.28
C GLN A 83 -4.48 -5.48 11.64
N GLY A 84 -5.39 -5.30 12.61
CA GLY A 84 -5.08 -4.70 13.91
C GLY A 84 -4.57 -3.27 13.78
N ALA A 85 -5.06 -2.52 12.79
CA ALA A 85 -4.58 -1.18 12.50
C ALA A 85 -5.05 -0.15 13.53
N SER A 86 -4.21 0.84 13.82
CA SER A 86 -4.63 2.04 14.57
C SER A 86 -5.54 2.94 13.73
N ASP A 87 -6.31 3.80 14.37
CA ASP A 87 -7.24 4.75 13.72
C ASP A 87 -6.57 5.58 12.61
N ALA A 88 -5.34 6.07 12.85
CA ALA A 88 -4.59 6.82 11.84
C ALA A 88 -4.29 5.97 10.59
N ILE A 89 -3.93 4.70 10.78
CA ILE A 89 -3.67 3.76 9.69
C ILE A 89 -4.97 3.38 9.00
N MET A 90 -6.07 3.25 9.73
CA MET A 90 -7.40 3.06 9.19
C MET A 90 -7.73 4.23 8.24
N CYS A 91 -7.71 5.48 8.72
CA CYS A 91 -7.97 6.65 7.87
C CYS A 91 -7.14 6.65 6.58
N ARG A 92 -5.82 6.46 6.67
CA ARG A 92 -4.95 6.41 5.48
C ARG A 92 -5.31 5.25 4.55
N ALA A 93 -5.47 4.05 5.08
CA ALA A 93 -5.75 2.86 4.28
C ALA A 93 -7.10 2.94 3.58
N PHE A 94 -8.09 3.61 4.17
CA PHE A 94 -9.38 3.82 3.52
C PHE A 94 -9.24 4.60 2.22
N SER A 95 -8.44 5.66 2.21
CA SER A 95 -8.22 6.47 1.00
C SER A 95 -7.64 5.67 -0.16
N LEU A 96 -6.83 4.64 0.14
CA LEU A 96 -6.21 3.76 -0.87
C LEU A 96 -7.22 2.79 -1.52
N THR A 97 -8.42 2.66 -0.94
CA THR A 97 -9.52 1.92 -1.56
C THR A 97 -10.28 2.74 -2.58
N PHE A 98 -10.00 4.03 -2.74
CA PHE A 98 -10.73 4.86 -3.69
C PHE A 98 -10.28 4.65 -5.12
N GLY A 99 -11.27 4.51 -6.01
CA GLY A 99 -11.10 4.66 -7.43
C GLY A 99 -10.70 6.08 -7.84
N ASN A 100 -10.41 6.26 -9.13
CA ASN A 100 -9.86 7.52 -9.65
C ASN A 100 -10.74 8.75 -9.37
N ARG A 101 -12.06 8.60 -9.46
CA ARG A 101 -13.01 9.71 -9.22
C ARG A 101 -13.16 10.03 -7.74
N ALA A 102 -13.34 9.01 -6.91
CA ALA A 102 -13.41 9.16 -5.46
C ALA A 102 -12.14 9.78 -4.89
N MET A 103 -10.95 9.36 -5.36
CA MET A 103 -9.67 9.93 -4.96
C MET A 103 -9.56 11.42 -5.33
N ARG A 104 -10.02 11.83 -6.53
CA ARG A 104 -10.04 13.24 -6.94
C ARG A 104 -10.98 14.10 -6.10
N TRP A 105 -12.09 13.54 -5.63
CA TRP A 105 -12.97 14.22 -4.68
C TRP A 105 -12.30 14.32 -3.30
N PHE A 106 -11.70 13.23 -2.83
CA PHE A 106 -11.03 13.16 -1.54
C PHE A 106 -9.92 14.21 -1.40
N LYS A 107 -9.06 14.36 -2.42
CA LYS A 107 -7.99 15.38 -2.46
C LYS A 107 -8.50 16.84 -2.47
N LYS A 108 -9.81 17.07 -2.57
CA LYS A 108 -10.45 18.40 -2.52
C LYS A 108 -11.17 18.67 -1.19
N LEU A 109 -11.16 17.72 -0.26
CA LEU A 109 -11.67 17.96 1.08
C LEU A 109 -10.82 19.06 1.76
N PRO A 110 -11.45 19.92 2.57
CA PRO A 110 -10.78 21.03 3.25
C PRO A 110 -9.76 20.55 4.30
#